data_AF-A0A024TXW9-F1
#
_entry.id   AF-A0A024TXW9-F1
#
_cell.length_a   1.000
_cell.length_b   1.000
_cell.length_c   1.000
_cell.angle_alpha   90.00
_cell.angle_beta   90.00
_cell.angle_gamma   90.00
#
_symmetry.space_group_name_H-M   'P 1'
#
loop_
_entity.id
_entity.type
_entity.pdbx_description
1 polymer ?
#
loop_
_entity_poly.entity_id
_entity_poly.type
_entity_poly.pdbx_seq_one_letter_code
_entity_poly.pdbx_strand_id
1 'polypeptide(L)'
;MALKLPEDANLRLRAALKQRFHRLRHQGDLIRHTSDSSAWTPSAVPTFKEYYGSVETLLRHGTSRQHFQYLFNVYAVSTPHGISRSELLALIQDHVNMAREDARLFERTYTWLKKHVPSATAGHSYDAIAELLEAHPNQLLDHVHVNLDRCLAQLEANNTVYCRLPDDLAILIEQDL
;
A
#
# COMPACT_ATOMS: atom_id res chain seq x y z
N MET A 1 -17.24 8.37 14.80
CA MET A 1 -16.21 8.94 15.69
C MET A 1 -14.86 8.71 15.03
N ALA A 2 -14.18 9.75 14.57
CA ALA A 2 -12.85 9.61 13.96
C ALA A 2 -11.83 9.27 15.07
N LEU A 3 -11.13 8.14 14.92
CA LEU A 3 -10.03 7.77 15.79
C LEU A 3 -8.90 8.80 15.63
N LYS A 4 -8.68 9.60 16.67
CA LYS A 4 -7.54 10.51 16.74
C LYS A 4 -6.29 9.64 16.93
N LEU A 5 -5.34 9.76 16.00
CA LEU A 5 -4.08 9.02 16.11
C LEU A 5 -3.34 9.47 17.38
N PRO A 6 -2.72 8.56 18.15
CA PRO A 6 -1.81 8.93 19.22
C PRO A 6 -0.77 9.93 18.71
N GLU A 7 -0.43 10.93 19.52
CA GLU A 7 0.44 12.04 19.10
C GLU A 7 1.81 11.54 18.61
N ASP A 8 2.37 10.53 19.30
CA ASP A 8 3.62 9.87 18.92
C ASP A 8 3.52 9.13 17.57
N ALA A 9 2.41 8.42 17.33
CA ALA A 9 2.17 7.71 16.07
C ALA A 9 2.00 8.69 14.91
N ASN A 10 1.35 9.83 15.14
CA ASN A 10 1.20 10.90 14.15
C ASN A 10 2.57 11.50 13.77
N LEU A 11 3.41 11.78 14.77
CA LEU A 11 4.74 12.35 14.56
C LEU A 11 5.65 11.40 13.76
N ARG A 12 5.61 10.10 14.10
CA ARG A 12 6.29 9.03 13.35
C ARG A 12 5.76 8.90 11.92
N LEU A 13 4.44 8.88 11.73
CA LEU A 13 3.81 8.85 10.41
C LEU A 13 4.28 10.01 9.56
N ARG A 14 4.26 11.23 10.10
CA ARG A 14 4.70 12.43 9.40
C ARG A 14 6.18 12.33 8.99
N ALA A 15 7.06 11.84 9.87
CA ALA A 15 8.47 11.67 9.57
C ALA A 15 8.71 10.64 8.46
N ALA A 16 8.08 9.46 8.56
CA ALA A 16 8.20 8.39 7.57
C ALA A 16 7.67 8.81 6.20
N LEU A 17 6.50 9.46 6.17
CA LEU A 17 5.89 9.98 4.93
C LEU A 17 6.71 11.11 4.32
N LYS A 18 7.37 11.96 5.12
CA LYS A 18 8.24 13.01 4.58
C LYS A 18 9.42 12.44 3.81
N GLN A 19 10.07 11.41 4.36
CA GLN A 19 11.15 10.71 3.65
C GLN A 19 10.65 10.04 2.37
N ARG A 20 9.52 9.32 2.43
CA ARG A 20 8.89 8.71 1.25
C ARG A 20 8.57 9.76 0.19
N PHE A 21 7.93 10.86 0.56
CA PHE A 21 7.58 11.97 -0.34
C PHE A 21 8.80 12.53 -1.09
N HIS A 22 9.91 12.80 -0.38
CA HIS A 22 11.13 13.30 -1.02
C HIS A 22 11.71 12.29 -2.02
N ARG A 23 11.67 10.99 -1.70
CA ARG A 23 12.13 9.93 -2.62
C ARG A 23 11.24 9.83 -3.86
N LEU A 24 9.92 9.82 -3.68
CA LEU A 24 8.96 9.79 -4.80
C LEU A 24 9.16 11.00 -5.72
N ARG A 25 9.40 12.19 -5.17
CA ARG A 25 9.73 13.39 -5.96
C ARG A 25 11.04 13.22 -6.72
N HIS A 26 12.11 12.80 -6.06
CA HIS A 26 13.41 12.61 -6.70
C HIS A 26 13.34 11.56 -7.83
N GLN A 27 12.60 10.47 -7.63
CA GLN A 27 12.37 9.44 -8.66
C GLN A 27 11.50 9.95 -9.81
N GLY A 28 10.44 10.71 -9.51
CA GLY A 28 9.64 11.37 -10.55
C GLY A 28 10.48 12.34 -11.39
N ASP A 29 11.33 13.13 -10.74
CA ASP A 29 12.27 14.03 -11.43
C ASP A 29 13.30 13.26 -12.27
N LEU A 30 13.83 12.13 -11.78
CA LEU A 30 14.68 11.23 -12.57
C LEU A 30 13.96 10.71 -13.83
N ILE A 31 12.73 10.24 -13.70
CA ILE A 31 11.92 9.73 -14.83
C ILE A 31 11.67 10.85 -15.85
N ARG A 32 11.40 12.08 -15.40
CA ARG A 32 11.25 13.26 -16.29
C ARG A 32 12.47 13.48 -17.16
N HIS A 33 13.66 13.30 -16.60
CA HIS A 33 14.92 13.59 -17.28
C HIS A 33 15.43 12.44 -18.16
N THR A 34 14.93 11.22 -17.95
CA THR A 34 15.32 10.04 -18.76
C THR A 34 14.28 9.64 -19.80
N SER A 35 13.06 10.16 -19.70
CA SER A 35 11.99 9.94 -20.68
C SER A 35 12.03 11.04 -21.75
N ASP A 36 12.30 10.70 -23.01
CA ASP A 36 12.17 11.61 -24.17
C ASP A 36 10.71 12.08 -24.45
N SER A 37 9.78 11.76 -23.56
CA SER A 37 8.36 12.08 -23.70
C SER A 37 8.05 13.46 -23.13
N SER A 38 7.73 14.40 -24.00
CA SER A 38 7.22 15.75 -23.71
C SER A 38 5.80 15.77 -23.10
N ALA A 39 5.26 14.62 -22.69
CA ALA A 39 3.86 14.49 -22.25
C ALA A 39 3.63 14.74 -20.75
N TRP A 40 4.68 14.91 -19.92
CA TRP A 40 4.48 15.19 -18.50
C TRP A 40 4.49 16.70 -18.21
N THR A 41 3.33 17.32 -18.32
CA THR A 41 3.14 18.73 -17.93
C THR A 41 3.47 18.93 -16.45
N PRO A 42 4.34 19.89 -16.05
CA PRO A 42 4.86 20.05 -14.68
C PRO A 42 3.85 20.51 -13.61
N SER A 43 2.55 20.49 -13.86
CA SER A 43 1.56 21.07 -12.96
C SER A 43 0.94 19.97 -12.08
N ALA A 44 1.04 20.16 -10.75
CA ALA A 44 0.48 19.35 -9.66
C ALA A 44 1.37 18.23 -9.07
N VAL A 45 2.66 18.49 -8.82
CA VAL A 45 3.35 17.72 -7.75
C VAL A 45 2.78 18.23 -6.41
N PRO A 46 2.03 17.40 -5.65
CA PRO A 46 1.44 17.85 -4.40
C PRO A 46 2.53 18.32 -3.44
N THR A 47 2.25 19.35 -2.65
CA THR A 47 3.08 19.73 -1.52
C THR A 47 3.11 18.58 -0.49
N PHE A 48 4.15 18.54 0.37
CA PHE A 48 4.16 17.55 1.44
C PHE A 48 2.92 17.66 2.35
N LYS A 49 2.39 18.88 2.53
CA LYS A 49 1.18 19.11 3.33
C LYS A 49 -0.04 18.42 2.69
N GLU A 50 -0.21 18.56 1.39
CA GLU A 50 -1.28 17.90 0.64
C GLU A 50 -1.10 16.38 0.65
N TYR A 51 0.10 15.88 0.33
CA TYR A 51 0.43 14.45 0.39
C TYR A 51 0.12 13.85 1.77
N TYR A 52 0.59 14.49 2.83
CA TYR A 52 0.36 14.04 4.20
C TYR A 52 -1.13 14.07 4.57
N GLY A 53 -1.85 15.14 4.24
CA GLY A 53 -3.29 15.25 4.51
C GLY A 53 -4.11 14.21 3.75
N SER A 54 -3.72 13.92 2.51
CA SER A 54 -4.29 12.86 1.68
C SER A 54 -4.11 11.48 2.31
N VAL A 55 -2.88 11.11 2.70
CA VAL A 55 -2.63 9.83 3.39
C VAL A 55 -3.35 9.77 4.73
N GLU A 56 -3.33 10.84 5.54
CA GLU A 56 -4.04 10.85 6.83
C GLU A 56 -5.55 10.63 6.65
N THR A 57 -6.14 11.27 5.64
CA THR A 57 -7.56 11.11 5.29
C THR A 57 -7.85 9.68 4.86
N LEU A 58 -7.05 9.14 3.95
CA LEU A 58 -7.16 7.76 3.47
C LEU A 58 -7.06 6.75 4.62
N LEU A 59 -6.08 6.91 5.51
CA LEU A 59 -5.91 6.02 6.67
C LEU A 59 -7.08 6.05 7.64
N ARG A 60 -7.76 7.20 7.78
CA ARG A 60 -8.89 7.36 8.72
C ARG A 60 -10.25 6.99 8.13
N HIS A 61 -10.44 7.27 6.86
CA HIS A 61 -11.77 7.29 6.23
C HIS A 61 -11.85 6.44 4.97
N GLY A 62 -10.73 5.88 4.51
CA GLY A 62 -10.71 5.05 3.32
C GLY A 62 -11.51 3.75 3.49
N THR A 63 -12.00 3.25 2.37
CA THR A 63 -12.62 1.91 2.26
C THR A 63 -11.54 0.83 2.34
N SER A 64 -11.94 -0.42 2.61
CA SER A 64 -11.00 -1.55 2.63
C SER A 64 -10.25 -1.73 1.31
N ARG A 65 -10.88 -1.40 0.17
CA ARG A 65 -10.25 -1.41 -1.15
C ARG A 65 -9.19 -0.32 -1.30
N GLN A 66 -9.51 0.90 -0.90
CA GLN A 66 -8.55 2.02 -0.92
C GLN A 66 -7.39 1.76 0.05
N HIS A 67 -7.66 1.19 1.24
CA HIS A 67 -6.62 0.75 2.17
C HIS A 67 -5.75 -0.34 1.56
N PHE A 68 -6.33 -1.34 0.91
CA PHE A 68 -5.58 -2.41 0.25
C PHE A 68 -4.66 -1.85 -0.84
N GLN A 69 -5.15 -0.94 -1.68
CA GLN A 69 -4.36 -0.36 -2.76
C GLN A 69 -3.19 0.48 -2.22
N TYR A 70 -3.40 1.25 -1.15
CA TYR A 70 -2.32 1.95 -0.48
C TYR A 70 -1.30 0.99 0.13
N LEU A 71 -1.76 -0.04 0.85
CA LEU A 71 -0.90 -1.04 1.47
C LEU A 71 -0.14 -1.86 0.42
N PHE A 72 -0.73 -2.14 -0.74
CA PHE A 72 -0.05 -2.77 -1.86
C PHE A 72 1.19 -1.96 -2.26
N ASN A 73 1.07 -0.63 -2.40
CA ASN A 73 2.20 0.25 -2.69
C ASN A 73 3.22 0.34 -1.55
N VAL A 74 2.79 0.10 -0.31
CA VAL A 74 3.69 0.05 0.85
C VAL A 74 4.49 -1.25 0.87
N TYR A 75 3.87 -2.40 0.56
CA TYR A 75 4.49 -3.72 0.69
C TYR A 75 5.18 -4.23 -0.58
N ALA A 76 4.76 -3.81 -1.78
CA ALA A 76 5.29 -4.29 -3.06
C ALA A 76 6.63 -3.62 -3.43
N VAL A 77 7.70 -3.94 -2.70
CA VAL A 77 9.00 -3.26 -2.83
C VAL A 77 10.10 -4.11 -3.45
N SER A 78 9.96 -5.43 -3.44
CA SER A 78 11.04 -6.33 -3.88
C SER A 78 11.13 -6.47 -5.40
N THR A 79 10.05 -6.15 -6.13
CA THR A 79 10.00 -6.35 -7.57
C THR A 79 9.36 -5.17 -8.29
N PRO A 80 9.82 -4.83 -9.51
CA PRO A 80 9.20 -3.80 -10.32
C PRO A 80 7.84 -4.24 -10.91
N HIS A 81 7.57 -5.55 -10.95
CA HIS A 81 6.37 -6.11 -11.57
C HIS A 81 5.19 -6.22 -10.62
N GLY A 82 5.41 -6.17 -9.31
CA GLY A 82 4.30 -6.39 -8.41
C GLY A 82 4.67 -6.60 -6.96
N ILE A 83 3.64 -7.01 -6.23
CA ILE A 83 3.83 -7.63 -4.93
C ILE A 83 4.25 -9.09 -5.13
N SER A 84 5.27 -9.53 -4.42
CA SER A 84 5.61 -10.95 -4.32
C SER A 84 4.60 -11.67 -3.41
N ARG A 85 4.53 -13.01 -3.49
CA ARG A 85 3.67 -13.77 -2.56
C ARG A 85 4.07 -13.52 -1.10
N SER A 86 5.36 -13.46 -0.79
CA SER A 86 5.83 -13.20 0.59
C SER A 86 5.36 -11.85 1.12
N GLU A 87 5.42 -10.81 0.29
CA GLU A 87 4.94 -9.46 0.66
C GLU A 87 3.42 -9.43 0.79
N LEU A 88 2.70 -10.09 -0.10
CA LEU A 88 1.24 -10.18 -0.04
C LEU A 88 0.76 -10.90 1.23
N LEU A 89 1.47 -11.96 1.61
CA LEU A 89 1.20 -12.69 2.85
C LEU A 89 1.44 -11.83 4.09
N ALA A 90 2.53 -11.07 4.12
CA ALA A 90 2.81 -10.14 5.22
C ALA A 90 1.71 -9.07 5.31
N LEU A 91 1.30 -8.49 4.18
CA LEU A 91 0.21 -7.52 4.12
C LEU A 91 -1.08 -8.12 4.69
N ILE A 92 -1.49 -9.32 4.23
CA ILE A 92 -2.71 -9.97 4.71
C ILE A 92 -2.63 -10.29 6.20
N GLN A 93 -1.49 -10.77 6.68
CA GLN A 93 -1.27 -11.07 8.09
C GLN A 93 -1.37 -9.84 8.99
N ASP A 94 -0.84 -8.70 8.53
CA ASP A 94 -0.78 -7.47 9.31
C ASP A 94 -2.09 -6.68 9.27
N HIS A 95 -2.85 -6.78 8.16
CA HIS A 95 -3.93 -5.84 7.84
C HIS A 95 -5.30 -6.47 7.61
N VAL A 96 -5.42 -7.77 7.37
CA VAL A 96 -6.73 -8.40 7.29
C VAL A 96 -7.14 -8.87 8.67
N ASN A 97 -8.25 -8.35 9.19
CA ASN A 97 -8.78 -8.78 10.49
C ASN A 97 -9.46 -10.15 10.36
N MET A 98 -8.64 -11.18 10.19
CA MET A 98 -9.01 -12.58 10.38
C MET A 98 -9.16 -12.75 11.89
N ALA A 99 -10.37 -12.59 12.44
CA ALA A 99 -10.57 -12.58 13.88
C ALA A 99 -9.77 -13.68 14.60
N ARG A 100 -9.11 -13.25 15.69
CA ARG A 100 -8.10 -13.89 16.56
C ARG A 100 -8.33 -15.35 17.03
N GLU A 101 -9.37 -16.04 16.61
CA GLU A 101 -9.81 -17.30 17.25
C GLU A 101 -9.58 -18.55 16.40
N ASP A 102 -9.30 -18.45 15.10
CA ASP A 102 -9.11 -19.64 14.27
C ASP A 102 -7.86 -19.55 13.40
N ALA A 103 -6.73 -20.01 13.95
CA ALA A 103 -5.47 -20.20 13.21
C ALA A 103 -5.68 -20.98 11.89
N ARG A 104 -6.72 -21.82 11.82
CA ARG A 104 -7.06 -22.60 10.63
C ARG A 104 -7.57 -21.72 9.49
N LEU A 105 -8.18 -20.56 9.77
CA LEU A 105 -8.61 -19.61 8.72
C LEU A 105 -7.41 -18.95 8.05
N PHE A 106 -6.38 -18.58 8.83
CA PHE A 106 -5.14 -18.07 8.27
C PHE A 106 -4.40 -19.15 7.47
N GLU A 107 -4.28 -20.37 8.01
CA GLU A 107 -3.66 -21.49 7.29
C GLU A 107 -4.38 -21.82 5.98
N ARG A 108 -5.72 -21.80 5.96
CA ARG A 108 -6.52 -22.01 4.75
C ARG A 108 -6.30 -20.89 3.74
N THR A 109 -6.31 -19.63 4.18
CA THR A 109 -6.05 -18.47 3.32
C THR A 109 -4.65 -18.55 2.73
N TYR A 110 -3.65 -18.85 3.56
CA TYR A 110 -2.27 -19.04 3.14
C TYR A 110 -2.11 -20.17 2.12
N THR A 111 -2.75 -21.32 2.38
CA THR A 111 -2.74 -22.48 1.47
C THR A 111 -3.40 -22.12 0.14
N TRP A 112 -4.50 -21.38 0.19
CA TRP A 112 -5.19 -20.90 -1.00
C TRP A 112 -4.33 -19.91 -1.79
N LEU A 113 -3.67 -18.96 -1.14
CA LEU A 113 -2.76 -18.01 -1.79
C LEU A 113 -1.56 -18.72 -2.42
N LYS A 114 -0.98 -19.72 -1.76
CA LYS A 114 0.09 -20.54 -2.35
C LYS A 114 -0.33 -21.24 -3.65
N LYS A 115 -1.58 -21.71 -3.71
CA LYS A 115 -2.13 -22.40 -4.89
C LYS A 115 -2.32 -21.43 -6.06
N HIS A 116 -2.78 -20.21 -5.81
CA HIS A 116 -3.13 -19.24 -6.86
C HIS A 116 -2.01 -18.25 -7.19
N VAL A 117 -1.05 -18.07 -6.28
CA VAL A 117 0.15 -17.25 -6.44
C VAL A 117 1.36 -18.20 -6.31
N PRO A 118 1.67 -19.02 -7.33
CA PRO A 118 2.63 -20.12 -7.18
C PRO A 118 4.07 -19.63 -6.98
N SER A 119 4.43 -18.48 -7.56
CA SER A 119 5.75 -17.90 -7.41
C SER A 119 5.89 -17.16 -6.08
N ALA A 120 6.95 -17.47 -5.34
CA ALA A 120 7.27 -16.75 -4.12
C ALA A 120 7.85 -15.35 -4.40
N THR A 121 8.51 -15.20 -5.56
CA THR A 121 9.42 -14.08 -5.84
C THR A 121 9.05 -13.28 -7.09
N ALA A 122 8.16 -13.79 -7.93
CA ALA A 122 7.64 -13.01 -9.06
C ALA A 122 6.68 -11.94 -8.53
N GLY A 123 6.75 -10.75 -9.11
CA GLY A 123 5.80 -9.68 -8.83
C GLY A 123 4.48 -9.92 -9.54
N HIS A 124 3.38 -9.73 -8.81
CA HIS A 124 2.01 -9.74 -9.32
C HIS A 124 1.41 -8.32 -9.30
N SER A 125 0.74 -7.92 -10.38
CA SER A 125 0.13 -6.59 -10.49
C SER A 125 -0.99 -6.38 -9.47
N TYR A 126 -1.34 -5.12 -9.21
CA TYR A 126 -2.46 -4.77 -8.33
C TYR A 126 -3.76 -5.41 -8.81
N ASP A 127 -4.12 -5.21 -10.08
CA ASP A 127 -5.40 -5.68 -10.63
C ASP A 127 -5.56 -7.21 -10.50
N ALA A 128 -4.49 -7.96 -10.81
CA ALA A 128 -4.52 -9.42 -10.71
C ALA A 128 -4.70 -9.90 -9.27
N ILE A 129 -4.10 -9.21 -8.29
CA ILE A 129 -4.26 -9.56 -6.88
C ILE A 129 -5.61 -9.07 -6.34
N ALA A 130 -6.07 -7.89 -6.73
CA ALA A 130 -7.38 -7.38 -6.32
C ALA A 130 -8.49 -8.32 -6.77
N GLU A 131 -8.51 -8.70 -8.05
CA GLU A 131 -9.47 -9.66 -8.62
C GLU A 131 -9.39 -11.02 -7.89
N LEU A 132 -8.18 -11.49 -7.62
CA LEU A 132 -7.97 -12.72 -6.86
C LEU A 132 -8.59 -12.64 -5.46
N LEU A 133 -8.30 -11.57 -4.70
CA LEU A 133 -8.79 -11.42 -3.32
C LEU A 133 -10.30 -11.19 -3.24
N GLU A 134 -10.90 -10.55 -4.25
CA GLU A 134 -12.35 -10.43 -4.39
C GLU A 134 -13.02 -11.79 -4.65
N ALA A 135 -12.40 -12.61 -5.50
CA ALA A 135 -12.88 -13.96 -5.79
C ALA A 135 -12.67 -14.96 -4.64
N HIS A 136 -11.99 -14.57 -3.57
CA HIS A 136 -11.82 -15.43 -2.40
C HIS A 136 -13.18 -15.72 -1.74
N PRO A 137 -13.46 -16.97 -1.30
CA PRO A 137 -14.75 -17.33 -0.69
C PRO A 137 -15.17 -16.47 0.51
N ASN A 138 -14.19 -15.89 1.22
CA ASN A 138 -14.41 -15.01 2.36
C ASN A 138 -14.22 -13.52 2.02
N GLN A 139 -14.19 -13.13 0.74
CA GLN A 139 -14.05 -11.75 0.28
C GLN A 139 -12.97 -10.97 1.04
N LEU A 140 -11.72 -11.45 0.98
CA LEU A 140 -10.64 -10.96 1.85
C LEU A 140 -10.40 -9.45 1.74
N LEU A 141 -10.67 -8.90 0.56
CA LEU A 141 -10.53 -7.48 0.29
C LEU A 141 -11.43 -6.62 1.19
N ASP A 142 -12.62 -7.11 1.55
CA ASP A 142 -13.60 -6.39 2.39
C ASP A 142 -13.19 -6.37 3.87
N HIS A 143 -12.20 -7.17 4.25
CA HIS A 143 -11.71 -7.31 5.61
C HIS A 143 -10.36 -6.63 5.85
N VAL A 144 -9.86 -5.88 4.86
CA VAL A 144 -8.63 -5.11 4.97
C VAL A 144 -8.87 -3.87 5.84
N HIS A 145 -8.02 -3.71 6.85
CA HIS A 145 -7.96 -2.55 7.72
C HIS A 145 -6.50 -2.16 7.98
N VAL A 146 -6.21 -0.87 8.07
CA VAL A 146 -4.84 -0.45 8.35
C VAL A 146 -4.49 -0.64 9.83
N ASN A 147 -3.69 -1.67 10.13
CA ASN A 147 -2.89 -1.72 11.34
C ASN A 147 -1.76 -0.68 11.25
N LEU A 148 -1.95 0.47 11.91
CA LEU A 148 -1.03 1.60 11.80
C LEU A 148 0.39 1.27 12.23
N ASP A 149 0.57 0.51 13.31
CA ASP A 149 1.91 0.17 13.81
C ASP A 149 2.69 -0.67 12.80
N ARG A 150 2.01 -1.64 12.16
CA ARG A 150 2.60 -2.47 11.10
C ARG A 150 2.89 -1.67 9.83
N CYS A 151 1.93 -0.84 9.41
CA CYS A 151 2.10 0.05 8.26
C CYS A 151 3.30 1.00 8.46
N LEU A 152 3.43 1.60 9.64
CA LEU A 152 4.54 2.47 10.00
C LEU A 152 5.88 1.75 9.97
N ALA A 153 5.96 0.58 10.60
CA ALA A 153 7.18 -0.22 10.59
C ALA A 153 7.59 -0.58 9.14
N GLN A 154 6.62 -0.93 8.30
CA GLN A 154 6.87 -1.25 6.89
C GLN A 154 7.32 -0.02 6.09
N LEU A 155 6.69 1.14 6.30
CA LEU A 155 7.09 2.42 5.70
C LEU A 155 8.52 2.82 6.09
N GLU A 156 8.85 2.71 7.38
CA GLU A 156 10.18 3.02 7.92
C GLU A 156 11.25 2.08 7.34
N ALA A 157 10.99 0.76 7.30
CA ALA A 157 11.90 -0.21 6.68
C ALA A 157 12.13 0.08 5.20
N ASN A 158 11.04 0.38 4.48
CA ASN A 158 11.06 0.64 3.05
C ASN A 158 11.58 2.04 2.71
N ASN A 159 11.83 2.90 3.71
CA ASN A 159 12.52 4.18 3.50
C ASN A 159 13.97 4.04 3.05
N THR A 160 14.56 2.85 3.20
CA THR A 160 15.93 2.53 2.79
C THR A 160 16.05 1.84 1.44
N VAL A 161 14.95 1.34 0.88
CA VAL A 161 14.93 0.54 -0.37
C VAL A 161 14.48 1.42 -1.54
N TYR A 162 15.23 1.38 -2.66
CA TYR A 162 14.89 2.07 -3.90
C TYR A 162 14.00 1.20 -4.79
N CYS A 163 12.67 1.18 -4.60
CA CYS A 163 11.77 0.52 -5.56
C CYS A 163 10.34 1.12 -5.58
N ARG A 164 9.83 1.23 -6.83
CA ARG A 164 8.47 1.52 -7.34
C ARG A 164 7.80 2.90 -7.18
N LEU A 165 7.16 3.33 -8.27
CA LEU A 165 6.12 4.36 -8.44
C LEU A 165 5.05 3.80 -9.42
N PRO A 166 3.76 4.22 -9.40
CA PRO A 166 3.22 5.41 -8.73
C PRO A 166 2.18 5.12 -7.63
N ASP A 167 2.35 5.83 -6.51
CA ASP A 167 1.31 6.04 -5.50
C ASP A 167 0.42 7.20 -5.97
N ASP A 168 -0.55 6.92 -6.83
CA ASP A 168 -1.52 7.93 -7.29
C ASP A 168 -2.60 8.16 -6.23
N LEU A 169 -2.19 8.80 -5.14
CA LEU A 169 -3.07 9.10 -4.02
C LEU A 169 -4.28 9.96 -4.44
N ALA A 170 -4.17 10.74 -5.51
CA ALA A 170 -5.29 11.51 -6.03
C ALA A 170 -6.37 10.56 -6.56
N ILE A 171 -5.98 9.58 -7.40
CA ILE A 171 -6.88 8.51 -7.83
C ILE A 171 -7.44 7.73 -6.64
N LEU A 172 -6.63 7.42 -5.62
CA LEU A 172 -7.11 6.67 -4.44
C LEU A 172 -8.18 7.40 -3.63
N ILE A 173 -8.08 8.72 -3.54
CA ILE A 173 -9.02 9.54 -2.75
C ILE A 173 -10.28 9.85 -3.55
N GLU A 174 -10.18 9.91 -4.88
CA GLU A 174 -11.30 10.17 -5.79
C GLU A 174 -12.08 8.91 -6.18
N GLN A 175 -11.50 7.71 -6.05
CA GLN A 175 -12.19 6.45 -6.26
C GLN A 175 -13.28 6.25 -5.18
N ASP A 176 -14.53 6.07 -5.61
CA ASP A 176 -15.74 5.89 -4.78
C ASP A 176 -16.22 7.13 -3.99
N LEU A 177 -16.31 8.29 -4.67
CA LEU A 177 -17.33 9.33 -4.39
C LEU A 177 -18.65 9.06 -5.14
#